data_AF-A0A8X7PV58-F1
#
_entry.id   AF-A0A8X7PV58-F1
#
_cell.length_a   1.000
_cell.length_b   1.000
_cell.length_c   1.000
_cell.angle_alpha   90.00
_cell.angle_beta   90.00
_cell.angle_gamma   90.00
#
_symmetry.space_group_name_H-M   'P 1'
#
loop_
_entity.id
_entity.type
_entity.pdbx_description
1 polymer ?
#
loop_
_entity_poly.entity_id
_entity_poly.type
_entity_poly.pdbx_seq_one_letter_code
_entity_poly.pdbx_strand_id
1 'polypeptide(L)'
;MSSNGCKLSEVRNLTNLRKLGLSLTRGDQIEEDELDSLVNLSKLMLLSINCYDSYGDDLITKIDDLTPPHQLHELSLEFYPGKCSPSWLSPNTLPMLRYMSICSGNLAKMHQRFWETESNTHWRIEALMFHSLSELDMDWEELQRSMPYLRTVHANWCPELETFPIEDVGFRGGVWTKTPTHRT
;
A
#
# COMPACT_ATOMS: atom_id res chain seq x y z
N MET A 1 5.05 24.48 -22.68
CA MET A 1 6.22 23.59 -22.72
C MET A 1 5.69 22.19 -22.49
N SER A 2 5.67 21.32 -23.50
CA SER A 2 5.29 19.91 -23.30
C SER A 2 6.45 19.23 -22.57
N SER A 3 6.27 18.90 -21.29
CA SER A 3 7.19 18.00 -20.63
C SER A 3 7.00 16.64 -21.28
N ASN A 4 7.96 16.22 -22.11
CA ASN A 4 8.07 14.82 -22.51
C ASN A 4 8.51 14.03 -21.27
N GLY A 5 7.60 13.85 -20.33
CA GLY A 5 7.78 12.94 -19.20
C GLY A 5 7.75 11.50 -19.69
N CYS A 6 8.36 10.59 -18.94
CA CYS A 6 8.23 9.16 -19.19
C CYS A 6 6.76 8.76 -19.03
N LYS A 7 6.20 8.23 -20.11
CA LYS A 7 4.85 7.67 -20.14
C LYS A 7 4.83 6.33 -19.43
N LEU A 8 3.75 6.02 -18.69
CA LEU A 8 3.65 4.76 -17.96
C LEU A 8 3.64 3.56 -18.93
N SER A 9 3.10 3.75 -20.14
CA SER A 9 3.12 2.77 -21.23
C SER A 9 4.52 2.31 -21.64
N GLU A 10 5.57 3.12 -21.47
CA GLU A 10 6.95 2.72 -21.78
C GLU A 10 7.45 1.62 -20.84
N VAL A 11 6.95 1.59 -19.60
CA VAL A 11 7.34 0.61 -18.58
C VAL A 11 6.86 -0.79 -18.95
N ARG A 12 5.74 -0.93 -19.67
CA ARG A 12 5.13 -2.22 -20.05
C ARG A 12 6.11 -3.16 -20.76
N ASN A 13 7.11 -2.62 -21.47
CA ASN A 13 8.10 -3.40 -22.22
C ASN A 13 9.29 -3.87 -21.35
N LEU A 14 9.43 -3.38 -20.12
CA LEU A 14 10.53 -3.71 -19.21
C LEU A 14 10.26 -5.03 -18.46
N THR A 15 10.10 -6.12 -19.19
CA THR A 15 9.68 -7.44 -18.65
C THR A 15 10.65 -8.06 -17.64
N ASN A 16 11.89 -7.56 -17.55
CA ASN A 16 12.88 -7.95 -16.54
C ASN A 16 12.92 -7.04 -15.30
N LEU A 17 12.08 -6.00 -15.25
CA LEU A 17 12.03 -5.05 -14.13
C LEU A 17 11.59 -5.77 -12.86
N ARG A 18 12.35 -5.56 -11.78
CA ARG A 18 12.07 -6.14 -10.45
C ARG A 18 11.66 -5.11 -9.41
N LYS A 19 12.02 -3.85 -9.63
CA LYS A 19 11.72 -2.72 -8.75
C LYS A 19 11.24 -1.55 -9.59
N LEU A 20 10.13 -0.94 -9.21
CA LEU A 20 9.58 0.24 -9.88
C LEU A 20 9.22 1.28 -8.81
N GLY A 21 9.66 2.50 -9.01
CA GLY A 21 9.22 3.67 -8.23
C GLY A 21 8.50 4.64 -9.16
N LEU A 22 7.29 5.05 -8.77
CA LEU A 22 6.49 6.05 -9.45
C LEU A 22 6.45 7.31 -8.59
N SER A 23 6.65 8.47 -9.21
CA SER A 23 6.47 9.78 -8.58
C SER A 23 5.33 10.47 -9.31
N LEU A 24 4.15 10.53 -8.69
CA LEU A 24 2.91 10.99 -9.30
C LEU A 24 2.43 12.26 -8.62
N THR A 25 2.35 13.36 -9.35
CA THR A 25 1.94 14.67 -8.81
C THR A 25 0.62 15.16 -9.37
N ARG A 26 0.13 14.60 -10.49
CA ARG A 26 -1.13 15.01 -11.13
C ARG A 26 -1.78 13.84 -11.85
N GLY A 27 -3.10 13.84 -11.99
CA GLY A 27 -3.83 12.76 -12.66
C GLY A 27 -3.55 12.67 -14.17
N ASP A 28 -3.21 13.78 -14.83
CA ASP A 28 -2.87 13.81 -16.26
C ASP A 28 -1.49 13.20 -16.60
N GLN A 29 -0.75 12.70 -15.61
CA GLN A 29 0.46 11.91 -15.82
C GLN A 29 0.16 10.45 -16.15
N ILE A 30 -1.07 9.99 -15.95
CA ILE A 30 -1.53 8.63 -16.26
C ILE A 30 -2.72 8.73 -17.22
N GLU A 31 -2.49 8.40 -18.49
CA GLU A 31 -3.58 8.33 -19.46
C GLU A 31 -4.42 7.05 -19.26
N GLU A 32 -5.69 7.07 -19.71
CA GLU A 32 -6.63 5.96 -19.49
C GLU A 32 -6.18 4.65 -20.16
N ASP A 33 -5.50 4.75 -21.31
CA ASP A 33 -4.95 3.61 -22.03
C ASP A 33 -3.67 3.05 -21.39
N GLU A 34 -3.13 3.71 -20.36
CA GLU A 34 -1.91 3.29 -19.67
C GLU A 34 -2.16 2.52 -18.37
N LEU A 35 -3.41 2.41 -17.92
CA LEU A 35 -3.79 1.80 -16.63
C LEU A 35 -3.39 0.32 -16.51
N ASP A 36 -3.32 -0.40 -17.64
CA ASP A 36 -2.91 -1.80 -17.72
C ASP A 36 -1.39 -2.03 -17.81
N SER A 37 -0.60 -0.94 -17.86
CA SER A 37 0.84 -1.00 -18.18
C SER A 37 1.66 -1.82 -17.19
N LEU A 38 1.19 -1.92 -15.95
CA LEU A 38 1.88 -2.67 -14.90
C LEU A 38 1.60 -4.18 -14.97
N VAL A 39 0.45 -4.61 -15.51
CA VAL A 39 -0.06 -5.99 -15.41
C VAL A 39 0.95 -7.03 -15.92
N ASN A 40 1.67 -6.72 -17.01
CA ASN A 40 2.56 -7.66 -17.68
C ASN A 40 3.97 -7.73 -17.06
N LEU A 41 4.27 -6.95 -16.02
CA LEU A 41 5.57 -6.93 -15.36
C LEU A 41 5.74 -8.12 -14.41
N SER A 42 5.71 -9.33 -14.96
CA SER A 42 5.73 -10.63 -14.23
C SER A 42 6.91 -10.85 -13.28
N LYS A 43 8.00 -10.07 -13.40
CA LYS A 43 9.17 -10.12 -12.50
C LYS A 43 9.21 -9.00 -11.48
N LEU A 44 8.25 -8.07 -11.52
CA LEU A 44 8.16 -6.96 -10.58
C LEU A 44 7.88 -7.50 -9.18
N MET A 45 8.74 -7.12 -8.23
CA MET A 45 8.67 -7.54 -6.84
C MET A 45 8.41 -6.38 -5.89
N LEU A 46 8.93 -5.19 -6.21
CA LEU A 46 8.79 -4.00 -5.38
C LEU A 46 8.15 -2.87 -6.18
N LEU A 47 7.09 -2.29 -5.65
CA LEU A 47 6.44 -1.11 -6.20
C LEU A 47 6.40 -0.03 -5.13
N SER A 48 6.89 1.16 -5.48
CA SER A 48 6.77 2.36 -4.66
C SER A 48 5.97 3.39 -5.43
N ILE A 49 4.94 3.96 -4.80
CA ILE A 49 4.16 5.07 -5.37
C ILE A 49 4.30 6.24 -4.40
N ASN A 50 4.94 7.31 -4.87
CA ASN A 50 5.13 8.54 -4.12
C ASN A 50 4.29 9.64 -4.75
N CYS A 51 3.40 10.23 -3.95
CA CYS A 51 2.50 11.30 -4.35
C CYS A 51 2.84 12.63 -3.67
N TYR A 52 4.11 12.85 -3.33
CA TYR A 52 4.54 14.12 -2.75
C TYR A 52 4.22 15.27 -3.71
N ASP A 53 3.73 16.38 -3.18
CA ASP A 53 3.31 17.55 -3.97
C ASP A 53 2.20 17.20 -4.99
N SER A 54 1.32 16.25 -4.66
CA SER A 54 0.18 15.91 -5.50
C SER A 54 -0.92 16.97 -5.48
N TYR A 55 -1.50 17.25 -6.64
CA TYR A 55 -2.65 18.13 -6.81
C TYR A 55 -3.70 17.47 -7.69
N GLY A 56 -4.98 17.77 -7.40
CA GLY A 56 -6.12 17.28 -8.18
C GLY A 56 -6.68 15.97 -7.64
N ASP A 57 -8.01 15.91 -7.52
CA ASP A 57 -8.72 14.72 -7.04
C ASP A 57 -8.73 13.59 -8.09
N ASP A 58 -8.48 13.92 -9.35
CA ASP A 58 -8.40 12.97 -10.47
C ASP A 58 -7.23 11.99 -10.34
N LEU A 59 -6.14 12.40 -9.68
CA LEU A 59 -5.01 11.51 -9.40
C LEU A 59 -5.43 10.31 -8.53
N ILE A 60 -6.34 10.53 -7.56
CA ILE A 60 -6.81 9.47 -6.66
C ILE A 60 -7.51 8.39 -7.50
N THR A 61 -8.40 8.79 -8.40
CA THR A 61 -9.09 7.85 -9.30
C THR A 61 -8.13 7.14 -10.24
N LYS A 62 -7.12 7.83 -10.77
CA LYS A 62 -6.10 7.22 -11.64
C LYS A 62 -5.27 6.15 -10.93
N ILE A 63 -4.90 6.40 -9.67
CA ILE A 63 -4.19 5.42 -8.85
C ILE A 63 -5.08 4.23 -8.53
N ASP A 64 -6.37 4.46 -8.26
CA ASP A 64 -7.34 3.39 -7.98
C ASP A 64 -7.58 2.48 -9.20
N ASP A 65 -7.47 3.03 -10.41
CA ASP A 65 -7.62 2.29 -11.66
C ASP A 65 -6.35 1.50 -12.08
N LEU A 66 -5.22 1.72 -11.41
CA LEU A 66 -4.01 0.93 -11.67
C LEU A 66 -4.21 -0.53 -11.27
N THR A 67 -3.58 -1.44 -12.03
CA THR A 67 -3.56 -2.86 -11.70
C THR A 67 -2.13 -3.36 -11.45
N PRO A 68 -1.65 -3.39 -10.19
CA PRO A 68 -0.34 -3.94 -9.90
C PRO A 68 -0.28 -5.46 -10.16
N PRO A 69 0.91 -6.01 -10.45
CA PRO A 69 1.04 -7.45 -10.71
C PRO A 69 0.76 -8.33 -9.48
N HIS A 70 0.16 -9.50 -9.70
CA HIS A 70 -0.22 -10.45 -8.64
C HIS A 70 0.97 -10.97 -7.82
N GLN A 71 2.17 -11.03 -8.41
CA GLN A 71 3.39 -11.51 -7.76
C GLN A 71 4.16 -10.44 -6.98
N LEU A 72 3.59 -9.23 -6.79
CA LEU A 72 4.21 -8.17 -6.01
C LEU A 72 4.51 -8.65 -4.58
N HIS A 73 5.73 -8.43 -4.11
CA HIS A 73 6.20 -8.87 -2.78
C HIS A 73 6.20 -7.72 -1.77
N GLU A 74 6.47 -6.49 -2.23
CA GLU A 74 6.56 -5.31 -1.38
C GLU A 74 5.92 -4.10 -2.07
N LEU A 75 5.18 -3.33 -1.27
CA LEU A 75 4.49 -2.13 -1.68
C LEU A 75 4.81 -0.99 -0.72
N SER A 76 5.17 0.17 -1.25
CA SER A 76 5.23 1.43 -0.51
C SER A 76 4.26 2.45 -1.12
N LEU A 77 3.39 3.02 -0.28
CA LEU A 77 2.56 4.17 -0.61
C LEU A 77 3.03 5.36 0.22
N GLU A 78 3.53 6.40 -0.45
CA GLU A 78 4.04 7.61 0.20
C GLU A 78 3.19 8.81 -0.23
N PHE A 79 2.74 9.61 0.74
CA PHE A 79 1.96 10.84 0.53
C PHE A 79 0.66 10.65 -0.26
N TYR A 80 0.06 9.45 -0.21
CA TYR A 80 -1.17 9.17 -0.96
C TYR A 80 -2.29 10.16 -0.56
N PRO A 81 -2.88 10.91 -1.51
CA PRO A 81 -3.81 12.00 -1.20
C PRO A 81 -5.24 11.53 -0.89
N GLY A 82 -5.58 10.28 -1.20
CA GLY A 82 -6.93 9.74 -0.99
C GLY A 82 -7.25 9.45 0.47
N LYS A 83 -8.49 9.70 0.86
CA LYS A 83 -9.02 9.37 2.21
C LYS A 83 -9.27 7.88 2.42
N CYS A 84 -9.45 7.12 1.34
CA CYS A 84 -9.65 5.67 1.36
C CYS A 84 -8.56 4.98 0.55
N SER A 85 -8.10 3.81 0.99
CA SER A 85 -7.07 3.05 0.27
C SER A 85 -7.54 2.69 -1.14
N PRO A 86 -6.61 2.50 -2.10
CA PRO A 86 -6.98 1.95 -3.40
C PRO A 86 -7.69 0.59 -3.25
N SER A 87 -8.70 0.37 -4.07
CA SER A 87 -9.57 -0.81 -4.10
C SER A 87 -8.84 -2.08 -4.52
N TRP A 88 -7.73 -1.95 -5.26
CA TRP A 88 -6.82 -3.04 -5.59
C TRP A 88 -5.93 -3.48 -4.41
N LEU A 89 -5.87 -2.71 -3.31
CA LEU A 89 -5.14 -3.11 -2.11
C LEU A 89 -5.94 -4.18 -1.35
N SER A 90 -5.96 -5.39 -1.89
CA SER A 90 -6.73 -6.52 -1.41
C SER A 90 -5.91 -7.82 -1.50
N PRO A 91 -6.19 -8.82 -0.66
CA PRO A 91 -5.51 -10.10 -0.73
C PRO A 91 -5.84 -10.87 -2.03
N ASN A 92 -6.94 -10.55 -2.69
CA ASN A 92 -7.34 -11.13 -3.97
C ASN A 92 -6.46 -10.61 -5.14
N THR A 93 -6.16 -9.31 -5.15
CA THR A 93 -5.33 -8.70 -6.19
C THR A 93 -3.84 -8.90 -5.92
N LEU A 94 -3.42 -8.88 -4.65
CA LEU A 94 -2.02 -8.96 -4.23
C LEU A 94 -1.75 -10.18 -3.32
N PRO A 95 -2.01 -11.42 -3.79
CA PRO A 95 -1.95 -12.62 -2.96
C PRO A 95 -0.54 -12.97 -2.47
N MET A 96 0.50 -12.38 -3.08
CA MET A 96 1.91 -12.64 -2.76
C MET A 96 2.55 -11.54 -1.91
N LEU A 97 1.81 -10.49 -1.55
CA LEU A 97 2.35 -9.35 -0.81
C LEU A 97 2.82 -9.78 0.60
N ARG A 98 4.06 -9.45 0.94
CA ARG A 98 4.72 -9.78 2.21
C ARG A 98 5.02 -8.56 3.07
N TYR A 99 5.31 -7.44 2.43
CA TYR A 99 5.73 -6.22 3.10
C TYR A 99 4.93 -5.04 2.58
N MET A 100 4.42 -4.21 3.48
CA MET A 100 3.68 -3.01 3.10
C MET A 100 4.07 -1.83 4.00
N SER A 101 4.37 -0.70 3.39
CA SER A 101 4.54 0.58 4.07
C SER A 101 3.56 1.62 3.53
N ILE A 102 2.92 2.35 4.45
CA ILE A 102 2.12 3.52 4.13
C ILE A 102 2.64 4.68 4.99
N CYS A 103 3.13 5.71 4.32
CA CYS A 103 3.87 6.80 4.95
C CYS A 103 3.30 8.15 4.51
N SER A 104 2.89 8.98 5.47
CA SER A 104 2.32 10.30 5.23
C SER A 104 1.08 10.29 4.33
N GLY A 105 0.47 11.45 4.14
CA GLY A 105 -0.72 11.62 3.30
C GLY A 105 -2.01 11.60 4.11
N ASN A 106 -3.12 11.47 3.41
CA ASN A 106 -4.44 11.78 3.94
C ASN A 106 -5.28 10.53 4.23
N LEU A 107 -4.68 9.34 4.16
CA LEU A 107 -5.39 8.08 4.30
C LEU A 107 -6.06 8.02 5.69
N ALA A 108 -7.38 7.90 5.69
CA ALA A 108 -8.19 7.84 6.91
C ALA A 108 -8.73 6.43 7.18
N LYS A 109 -8.97 5.64 6.13
CA LYS A 109 -9.50 4.28 6.26
C LYS A 109 -9.08 3.36 5.12
N MET A 110 -9.18 2.06 5.37
CA MET A 110 -9.00 1.04 4.34
C MET A 110 -10.31 0.77 3.58
N HIS A 111 -10.20 0.49 2.29
CA HIS A 111 -11.32 0.05 1.45
C HIS A 111 -11.85 -1.31 1.93
N GLN A 112 -13.14 -1.60 1.74
CA GLN A 112 -13.76 -2.85 2.22
C GLN A 112 -13.01 -4.11 1.74
N ARG A 113 -12.57 -4.12 0.48
CA ARG A 113 -11.77 -5.20 -0.13
C ARG A 113 -10.44 -5.48 0.58
N PHE A 114 -9.91 -4.54 1.36
CA PHE A 114 -8.71 -4.75 2.17
C PHE A 114 -8.95 -5.81 3.26
N TRP A 115 -10.17 -5.83 3.80
CA TRP A 115 -10.61 -6.74 4.86
C TRP A 115 -11.28 -8.00 4.31
N GLU A 116 -11.84 -7.94 3.11
CA GLU A 116 -12.53 -9.07 2.48
C GLU A 116 -11.57 -10.23 2.22
N THR A 117 -11.89 -11.36 2.83
CA THR A 117 -11.26 -12.64 2.57
C THR A 117 -12.30 -13.56 1.98
N GLU A 118 -12.21 -13.88 0.68
CA GLU A 118 -12.92 -15.03 0.14
C GLU A 118 -12.45 -16.30 0.86
N SER A 119 -13.26 -17.37 0.83
CA SER A 119 -12.93 -18.62 1.52
C SER A 119 -11.53 -19.14 1.12
N ASN A 120 -10.56 -18.95 2.03
CA ASN A 120 -9.13 -19.26 1.95
C ASN A 120 -8.15 -18.18 1.42
N THR A 121 -8.60 -16.95 1.15
CA THR A 121 -7.69 -15.87 0.70
C THR A 121 -7.44 -14.88 1.84
N HIS A 122 -6.32 -15.05 2.56
CA HIS A 122 -5.85 -14.11 3.59
C HIS A 122 -4.59 -13.38 3.14
N TRP A 123 -4.32 -12.22 3.73
CA TRP A 123 -3.03 -11.55 3.56
C TRP A 123 -1.89 -12.48 4.00
N ARG A 124 -0.84 -12.54 3.19
CA ARG A 124 0.43 -13.19 3.51
C ARG A 124 1.47 -12.22 4.09
N ILE A 125 1.03 -11.01 4.42
CA ILE A 125 1.85 -9.94 4.97
C ILE A 125 2.52 -10.41 6.26
N GLU A 126 3.82 -10.21 6.33
CA GLU A 126 4.67 -10.55 7.47
C GLU A 126 5.11 -9.29 8.23
N ALA A 127 5.21 -8.14 7.55
CA ALA A 127 5.51 -6.87 8.20
C ALA A 127 4.71 -5.70 7.63
N LEU A 128 4.29 -4.81 8.53
CA LEU A 128 3.64 -3.54 8.21
C LEU A 128 4.45 -2.37 8.75
N MET A 129 4.40 -1.26 8.02
CA MET A 129 4.84 0.04 8.49
C MET A 129 3.76 1.09 8.24
N PHE A 130 3.35 1.79 9.29
CA PHE A 130 2.52 2.99 9.23
C PHE A 130 3.30 4.15 9.81
N HIS A 131 3.46 5.22 9.05
CA HIS A 131 4.26 6.36 9.50
C HIS A 131 3.54 7.67 9.20
N SER A 132 3.38 8.53 10.20
CA SER A 132 2.84 9.89 10.03
C SER A 132 1.46 9.92 9.36
N LEU A 133 0.54 9.08 9.82
CA LEU A 133 -0.85 9.01 9.32
C LEU A 133 -1.80 9.53 10.38
N SER A 134 -2.13 10.82 10.30
CA SER A 134 -2.88 11.53 11.35
C SER A 134 -4.35 11.15 11.45
N GLU A 135 -4.95 10.56 10.41
CA GLU A 135 -6.37 10.24 10.35
C GLU A 135 -6.65 8.74 10.19
N LEU A 136 -5.62 7.90 10.07
CA LEU A 136 -5.80 6.48 9.80
C LEU A 136 -6.39 5.77 11.02
N ASP A 137 -7.64 5.37 10.92
CA ASP A 137 -8.34 4.57 11.92
C ASP A 137 -8.48 3.11 11.46
N MET A 138 -8.19 2.18 12.37
CA MET A 138 -8.44 0.75 12.22
C MET A 138 -8.28 0.02 13.55
N ASP A 139 -9.01 -1.08 13.68
CA ASP A 139 -8.96 -1.95 14.85
C ASP A 139 -7.83 -3.00 14.77
N TRP A 140 -7.12 -3.17 15.89
CA TRP A 140 -6.02 -4.12 16.00
C TRP A 140 -6.48 -5.59 15.85
N GLU A 141 -7.61 -5.98 16.44
CA GLU A 141 -8.10 -7.37 16.33
C GLU A 141 -8.54 -7.68 14.89
N GLU A 142 -9.15 -6.72 14.21
CA GLU A 142 -9.49 -6.80 12.79
C GLU A 142 -8.26 -6.95 11.91
N LEU A 143 -7.20 -6.18 12.17
CA LEU A 143 -5.92 -6.31 11.48
C LEU A 143 -5.31 -7.71 11.69
N GLN A 144 -5.30 -8.20 12.93
CA GLN A 144 -4.75 -9.54 13.20
C GLN A 144 -5.56 -10.66 12.53
N ARG A 145 -6.88 -10.51 12.44
CA ARG A 145 -7.78 -11.47 11.79
C ARG A 145 -7.56 -11.50 10.28
N SER A 146 -7.37 -10.34 9.64
CA SER A 146 -7.11 -10.25 8.20
C SER A 146 -5.68 -10.66 7.83
N MET A 147 -4.72 -10.51 8.76
CA MET A 147 -3.29 -10.77 8.55
C MET A 147 -2.72 -11.82 9.52
N PRO A 148 -3.06 -13.11 9.37
CA PRO A 148 -2.66 -14.16 10.32
C PRO A 148 -1.14 -14.41 10.39
N TYR A 149 -0.40 -14.06 9.33
CA TYR A 149 1.04 -14.25 9.22
C TYR A 149 1.88 -13.06 9.71
N LEU A 150 1.24 -11.99 10.18
CA LEU A 150 1.89 -10.77 10.63
C LEU A 150 2.87 -11.05 11.77
N ARG A 151 4.10 -10.55 11.65
CA ARG A 151 5.19 -10.75 12.61
C ARG A 151 5.65 -9.44 13.23
N THR A 152 5.67 -8.37 12.45
CA THR A 152 6.08 -7.05 12.94
C THR A 152 5.15 -5.95 12.44
N VAL A 153 4.92 -4.97 13.30
CA VAL A 153 4.19 -3.74 12.95
C VAL A 153 4.99 -2.58 13.49
N HIS A 154 5.45 -1.73 12.59
CA HIS A 154 6.11 -0.47 12.93
C HIS A 154 5.08 0.63 12.77
N ALA A 155 4.77 1.34 13.83
CA ALA A 155 3.85 2.47 13.78
C ALA A 155 4.39 3.63 14.59
N ASN A 156 4.38 4.84 14.02
CA ASN A 156 4.73 6.08 14.71
C ASN A 156 4.07 7.28 14.06
N TRP A 157 3.71 8.27 14.87
CA TRP A 157 2.94 9.45 14.46
C TRP A 157 1.57 9.08 13.84
N CYS A 158 0.90 8.07 14.41
CA CYS A 158 -0.43 7.62 13.99
C CYS A 158 -1.40 7.67 15.19
N PRO A 159 -1.96 8.85 15.53
CA PRO A 159 -2.71 9.05 16.77
C PRO A 159 -4.01 8.26 16.84
N GLU A 160 -4.67 8.01 15.72
CA GLU A 160 -5.96 7.30 15.66
C GLU A 160 -5.82 5.77 15.76
N LEU A 161 -4.59 5.21 15.77
CA LEU A 161 -4.34 3.77 15.95
C LEU A 161 -4.35 3.36 17.44
N GLU A 162 -5.32 3.85 18.21
CA GLU A 162 -5.36 3.73 19.68
C GLU A 162 -5.38 2.27 20.19
N THR A 163 -5.93 1.36 19.38
CA THR A 163 -6.07 -0.06 19.74
C THR A 163 -4.78 -0.87 19.57
N PHE A 164 -3.74 -0.29 18.94
CA PHE A 164 -2.51 -1.01 18.65
C PHE A 164 -1.70 -1.24 19.92
N PRO A 165 -1.06 -2.42 20.08
CA PRO A 165 -0.19 -2.73 21.21
C PRO A 165 1.20 -2.08 21.06
N ILE A 166 1.22 -0.77 20.80
CA ILE A 166 2.42 0.05 20.60
C ILE A 166 2.28 1.30 21.47
N GLU A 167 3.20 1.47 22.41
CA GLU A 167 3.22 2.63 23.31
C GLU A 167 3.41 3.94 22.52
N ASP A 168 2.66 4.97 22.89
CA ASP A 168 2.72 6.31 22.29
C ASP A 168 2.70 6.33 20.75
N VAL A 169 1.87 5.47 20.13
CA VAL A 169 1.77 5.34 18.66
C VAL A 169 1.51 6.67 17.94
N GLY A 170 0.79 7.60 18.57
CA GLY A 170 0.54 8.95 18.07
C GLY A 170 1.74 9.91 18.08
N PHE A 171 2.83 9.55 18.77
CA PHE A 171 4.02 10.41 18.89
C PHE A 171 5.30 9.63 18.56
N ARG A 172 5.92 8.98 19.55
CA ARG A 172 7.19 8.26 19.35
C ARG A 172 6.98 6.99 18.54
N GLY A 173 5.90 6.27 18.86
CA GLY A 173 5.62 4.96 18.34
C GLY A 173 6.69 3.93 18.67
N GLY A 174 6.66 2.82 17.92
CA GLY A 174 7.53 1.70 18.19
C GLY A 174 7.27 0.53 17.26
N VAL A 175 7.73 -0.63 17.72
CA VAL A 175 7.64 -1.88 16.98
C VAL A 175 6.93 -2.90 17.84
N TRP A 176 5.77 -3.36 17.38
CA TRP A 176 5.20 -4.60 17.86
C TRP A 176 5.89 -5.78 17.17
N THR A 177 6.24 -6.80 17.95
CA THR A 177 6.74 -8.07 17.43
C THR A 177 5.89 -9.21 17.97
N LYS A 178 5.50 -10.14 17.10
CA LYS A 178 4.73 -11.31 17.49
C LYS A 178 5.58 -12.19 18.40
N THR A 179 5.08 -12.48 19.60
CA THR A 179 5.73 -13.40 20.51
C THR A 179 5.74 -14.82 19.90
N PRO A 180 6.88 -15.53 19.95
CA PRO A 180 6.91 -16.92 19.56
C PRO A 180 5.94 -17.71 20.45
N THR A 181 5.00 -18.42 19.84
CA THR A 181 4.22 -19.42 20.57
C THR A 181 5.18 -20.56 20.93
N HIS A 182 5.66 -20.57 22.18
CA HIS A 182 6.30 -21.76 22.74
C HIS A 182 5.28 -22.89 22.67
N ARG A 183 5.50 -23.86 21.78
CA ARG A 183 4.77 -25.13 21.78
C ARG A 183 5.19 -25.88 23.05
N THR A 184 4.34 -25.85 24.07
CA THR A 184 4.41 -26.76 25.23
C THR A 184 3.92 -28.15 24.85
#